data_AF-A0ABD0QMD4-F1
#
_entry.id   AF-A0ABD0QMD4-F1
#
_cell.length_a   1.000
_cell.length_b   1.000
_cell.length_c   1.000
_cell.angle_alpha   90.00
_cell.angle_beta   90.00
_cell.angle_gamma   90.00
#
_symmetry.space_group_name_H-M   'P 1'
#
loop_
_entity.id
_entity.type
_entity.pdbx_description
1 polymer ?
#
loop_
_entity_poly.entity_id
_entity_poly.type
_entity_poly.pdbx_seq_one_letter_code
_entity_poly.pdbx_strand_id
1 'polypeptide(L)' 'MLIMAWDRRLIFTIGTSSTTGETDTVVWNEIHHKTEFGSNLTGHGYPDPNYLDNVMRELAAQG' A
#
# COMPACT_ATOMS: atom_id res chain seq x y z
N MET A 1 10.81 -7.98 -2.87
CA MET A 1 10.90 -6.51 -2.95
C MET A 1 10.26 -5.82 -1.75
N LEU A 2 9.06 -6.21 -1.30
CA LEU A 2 8.44 -5.61 -0.10
C LEU A 2 9.32 -5.66 1.17
N ILE A 3 10.03 -6.77 1.43
CA ILE A 3 10.98 -6.86 2.55
C ILE A 3 12.08 -5.78 2.46
N MET A 4 12.60 -5.52 1.25
CA MET A 4 13.59 -4.47 1.04
C MET A 4 12.99 -3.07 1.22
N ALA A 5 11.76 -2.85 0.75
CA ALA A 5 11.04 -1.59 0.99
C ALA A 5 10.76 -1.37 2.48
N TRP A 6 10.50 -2.44 3.24
CA TRP A 6 10.42 -2.39 4.70
C TRP A 6 11.75 -1.98 5.33
N ASP A 7 12.87 -2.61 4.95
CA ASP A 7 14.20 -2.28 5.47
C ASP A 7 14.59 -0.83 5.17
N ARG A 8 14.12 -0.30 4.04
CA ARG A 8 14.29 1.10 3.63
C ARG A 8 13.26 2.06 4.23
N ARG A 9 12.35 1.57 5.07
CA ARG A 9 11.29 2.35 5.75
C ARG A 9 10.31 3.03 4.79
N LEU A 10 9.96 2.36 3.69
CA LEU A 10 9.12 2.90 2.61
C LEU A 10 7.66 2.40 2.63
N ILE A 11 7.33 1.41 3.47
CA ILE A 11 5.98 0.83 3.52
C ILE A 11 4.95 1.77 4.17
N PHE A 12 5.38 2.45 5.24
CA PHE A 12 4.54 3.33 6.05
C PHE A 12 5.22 4.68 6.25
N THR A 13 4.42 5.71 6.53
CA THR A 13 4.87 7.04 6.94
C THR A 13 3.98 7.58 8.05
N ILE A 14 4.36 8.70 8.65
CA ILE A 14 3.51 9.46 9.58
C ILE A 14 2.84 10.59 8.79
N GLY A 15 1.51 10.72 8.92
CA GLY A 15 0.76 11.72 8.19
C GLY A 15 -0.70 11.79 8.62
N THR A 16 -1.55 12.30 7.72
CA THR A 16 -3.00 12.36 7.92
C THR A 16 -3.66 11.17 7.27
N SER A 17 -4.43 10.40 8.03
CA SER A 17 -5.23 9.29 7.51
C SER A 17 -6.31 9.79 6.57
N SER A 18 -6.32 9.31 5.33
CA SER A 18 -7.38 9.62 4.36
C SER A 18 -8.72 8.98 4.71
N THR A 19 -8.72 7.89 5.48
CA THR A 19 -9.94 7.16 5.88
C THR A 19 -10.60 7.77 7.12
N THR A 20 -9.81 8.25 8.09
CA THR A 20 -10.33 8.73 9.38
C THR A 20 -10.15 10.23 9.60
N GLY A 21 -9.28 10.90 8.83
CA GLY A 21 -8.94 12.31 9.01
C GLY A 21 -7.97 12.59 10.17
N GLU A 22 -7.53 11.56 10.89
CA GLU A 22 -6.61 11.69 12.01
C GLU A 22 -5.22 12.12 11.55
N THR A 23 -4.65 13.17 12.17
CA THR A 23 -3.27 13.64 11.92
C THR A 23 -2.28 12.92 12.84
N ASP A 24 -0.99 13.02 12.51
CA ASP A 24 0.11 12.48 13.33
C ASP A 24 0.01 10.97 13.61
N THR A 25 -0.60 10.23 12.67
CA THR A 25 -0.84 8.79 12.77
C THR A 25 -0.08 8.02 11.69
N VAL A 26 0.09 6.71 11.89
CA VAL A 26 0.74 5.82 10.93
C VAL A 26 -0.22 5.60 9.75
N VAL A 27 0.26 5.89 8.55
CA VAL A 27 -0.50 5.70 7.30
C VAL A 27 0.30 4.88 6.31
N TRP A 28 -0.40 4.24 5.37
CA TRP A 28 0.23 3.67 4.18
C TRP A 28 0.98 4.76 3.42
N ASN A 29 2.15 4.40 2.89
CA ASN A 29 2.85 5.23 1.94
C ASN A 29 2.40 4.89 0.51
N GLU A 30 3.26 5.06 -0.49
CA GLU A 30 2.94 4.89 -1.92
C GLU A 30 3.01 3.44 -2.44
N ILE A 31 2.92 2.42 -1.58
CA ILE A 31 2.99 0.99 -1.97
C ILE A 31 1.70 0.28 -1.55
N HIS A 32 0.84 -0.02 -2.52
CA HIS A 32 -0.49 -0.56 -2.25
C HIS A 32 -0.46 -2.03 -1.83
N HIS A 33 -1.18 -2.30 -0.74
CA HIS A 33 -1.38 -3.66 -0.22
C HIS A 33 -2.83 -4.07 -0.39
N LYS A 34 -3.04 -5.37 -0.67
CA LYS A 34 -4.37 -5.98 -0.64
C LYS A 34 -4.70 -6.44 0.77
N THR A 35 -5.75 -5.87 1.34
CA THR A 35 -6.23 -6.13 2.71
C THR A 35 -7.55 -6.89 2.75
N GLU A 36 -8.14 -7.18 1.58
CA GLU A 36 -9.37 -7.96 1.42
C GLU A 36 -9.10 -9.21 0.55
N PHE A 37 -9.41 -10.40 1.05
CA PHE A 37 -9.01 -11.65 0.39
C PHE A 37 -10.06 -12.23 -0.57
N GLY A 38 -11.31 -12.35 -0.12
CA GLY A 38 -12.38 -13.09 -0.82
C GLY A 38 -13.28 -12.26 -1.74
N SER A 39 -13.08 -10.95 -1.76
CA SER A 39 -13.83 -10.01 -2.58
C SER A 39 -13.00 -8.74 -2.81
N ASN A 40 -13.54 -7.80 -3.58
CA ASN A 40 -12.91 -6.51 -3.84
C ASN A 40 -13.92 -5.37 -3.65
N LEU A 41 -14.73 -5.44 -2.58
CA LEU A 41 -15.74 -4.42 -2.27
C LEU A 41 -15.10 -3.12 -1.79
N THR A 42 -13.93 -3.21 -1.17
CA THR A 42 -13.17 -2.06 -0.66
C THR A 42 -12.24 -1.42 -1.70
N GLY A 43 -12.05 -2.07 -2.86
CA GLY A 43 -11.01 -1.71 -3.84
C GLY A 43 -9.60 -2.22 -3.47
N HIS A 44 -9.42 -2.72 -2.25
CA HIS A 44 -8.16 -3.26 -1.73
C HIS A 44 -8.15 -4.79 -1.67
N GLY A 45 -8.90 -5.45 -2.55
CA GLY A 45 -9.01 -6.91 -2.58
C GLY A 45 -8.85 -7.57 -3.93
N TYR A 46 -9.26 -8.84 -3.99
CA TYR A 46 -9.19 -9.71 -5.15
C TYR A 46 -10.60 -10.13 -5.64
N PRO A 47 -10.80 -10.42 -6.93
CA PRO A 47 -9.80 -10.46 -8.00
C PRO A 47 -9.38 -9.06 -8.49
N ASP A 48 -8.08 -8.91 -8.72
CA ASP A 48 -7.47 -7.75 -9.39
C ASP A 48 -6.28 -8.25 -10.25
N PRO A 49 -6.50 -8.49 -11.55
CA PRO A 49 -5.48 -9.07 -12.43
C PRO A 49 -4.23 -8.21 -12.57
N ASN A 50 -4.33 -6.88 -12.37
CA ASN A 50 -3.24 -5.94 -12.60
C ASN A 50 -2.45 -5.62 -11.32
N TYR A 51 -2.89 -6.13 -10.15
CA TYR A 51 -2.32 -5.74 -8.87
C TYR A 51 -0.81 -5.99 -8.79
N LEU A 52 -0.35 -7.16 -9.23
CA LEU A 52 1.07 -7.52 -9.13
C LEU A 52 1.94 -6.63 -10.01
N ASP A 53 1.50 -6.28 -11.21
CA ASP A 53 2.25 -5.36 -12.08
C ASP A 53 2.27 -3.94 -11.52
N ASN A 54 1.14 -3.50 -10.96
CA ASN A 54 1.02 -2.17 -10.34
C ASN A 54 1.94 -2.02 -9.12
N VAL A 55 1.91 -2.97 -8.16
CA VAL A 55 2.76 -2.89 -6.97
C VAL A 55 4.25 -2.99 -7.32
N MET A 56 4.61 -3.74 -8.37
CA MET A 56 5.99 -3.80 -8.86
C MET A 56 6.45 -2.46 -9.44
N ARG A 57 5.56 -1.75 -10.17
CA ARG A 57 5.83 -0.38 -10.66
C ARG A 57 5.96 0.62 -9.52
N GLU A 58 5.10 0.55 -8.52
CA GLU A 58 5.16 1.40 -7.32
C GLU A 58 6.49 1.20 -6.60
N LEU A 59 6.88 -0.04 -6.34
CA LEU A 59 8.16 -0.36 -5.72
C LEU A 59 9.35 0.16 -6.55
N ALA A 60 9.32 0.00 -7.87
CA ALA A 60 10.37 0.50 -8.75
C ALA A 60 10.46 2.04 -8.75
N ALA A 61 9.33 2.74 -8.57
CA ALA A 61 9.30 4.19 -8.49
C ALA A 61 9.92 4.73 -7.19
N GLN A 62 10.03 3.90 -6.15
CA GLN A 62 10.63 4.27 -4.86
C GLN A 62 12.17 4.02 -4.79
N GLY A 63 12.79 3.53 -5.88
CA GLY A 63 14.25 3.30 -6.01
C GLY A 63 14.74 1.97 -5.45
#